data_AF-A0A3D4Y8D7-F1
#
_entry.id   AF-A0A3D4Y8D7-F1
#
_cell.length_a   1.000
_cell.length_b   1.000
_cell.length_c   1.000
_cell.angle_alpha   90.00
_cell.angle_beta   90.00
_cell.angle_gamma   90.00
#
_symmetry.space_group_name_H-M   'P 1'
#
loop_
_entity.id
_entity.type
_entity.pdbx_description
1 polymer ?
#
loop_
_entity_poly.entity_id
_entity_poly.type
_entity_poly.pdbx_seq_one_letter_code
_entity_poly.pdbx_strand_id
1 'polypeptide(L)'
;MINKNFQKISVFVFAGAVVLFFLFAFVIPPAFANLAVDENESENIVDSTIPDTTTSPITHLKTPKAVKSIYMTQCIAGNKRLRARLVKLAQDTEINAIVINIKDETGKVAIKTDNPLFAKAYATARCRASDMKDFVAFLHRNDIYAIARIAVFQDPDLVKKHPEWAVKRASDGA
;
A
#
# COMPACT_ATOMS: atom_id res chain seq x y z
N MET A 1 16.16 -13.63 51.03
CA MET A 1 16.62 -15.04 50.90
C MET A 1 15.48 -15.86 50.30
N ILE A 2 15.52 -16.13 49.00
CA ILE A 2 14.46 -16.87 48.29
C ILE A 2 14.66 -18.38 48.57
N ASN A 3 13.59 -19.03 49.02
CA ASN A 3 13.59 -20.41 49.48
C ASN A 3 13.95 -21.38 48.34
N LYS A 4 15.10 -22.07 48.45
CA LYS A 4 15.64 -22.99 47.42
C LYS A 4 14.67 -24.11 47.02
N ASN A 5 13.65 -24.39 47.83
CA ASN A 5 12.62 -25.38 47.52
C ASN A 5 11.61 -24.88 46.46
N PHE A 6 11.35 -23.57 46.38
CA PHE A 6 10.41 -23.01 45.41
C PHE A 6 10.99 -23.00 43.98
N GLN A 7 12.30 -22.76 43.85
CA GLN A 7 13.00 -22.81 42.58
C GLN A 7 13.07 -24.23 42.00
N LYS A 8 13.22 -25.26 42.86
CA LYS A 8 13.21 -26.67 42.42
C LYS A 8 11.83 -27.07 41.88
N ILE A 9 10.75 -26.71 42.58
CA ILE A 9 9.37 -27.02 42.16
C ILE A 9 9.04 -26.34 40.81
N SER A 10 9.45 -25.08 40.62
CA SER A 10 9.30 -24.35 39.35
C SER A 10 10.01 -25.05 38.18
N VAL A 11 11.22 -25.57 38.39
CA VAL A 11 11.99 -26.28 37.35
C VAL A 11 11.34 -27.61 36.98
N PHE A 12 10.81 -28.36 37.95
CA PHE A 12 10.11 -29.62 37.69
C PHE A 12 8.78 -29.41 36.95
N VAL A 13 8.03 -28.35 37.26
CA VAL A 13 6.79 -28.00 36.53
C VAL A 13 7.10 -27.59 35.10
N PHE A 14 8.17 -26.83 34.88
CA PHE A 14 8.58 -26.40 33.54
C PHE A 14 9.09 -27.57 32.70
N ALA A 15 9.89 -28.47 33.29
CA ALA A 15 10.34 -29.69 32.62
C ALA A 15 9.18 -30.62 32.25
N GLY A 16 8.19 -30.76 33.15
CA GLY A 16 6.97 -31.52 32.88
C GLY A 16 6.15 -30.94 31.72
N ALA A 17 5.99 -29.61 31.66
CA ALA A 17 5.27 -28.94 30.59
C ALA A 17 5.95 -29.08 29.21
N VAL A 18 7.29 -29.07 29.18
CA VAL A 18 8.07 -29.27 27.95
C VAL A 18 7.91 -30.71 27.44
N VAL A 19 7.98 -31.71 28.32
CA VAL A 19 7.76 -33.12 27.93
C VAL A 19 6.33 -33.32 27.40
N LEU A 20 5.34 -32.70 28.04
CA LEU A 20 3.95 -32.78 27.60
C LEU A 20 3.72 -32.08 26.25
N PHE A 21 4.39 -30.96 25.97
CA PHE A 21 4.38 -30.29 24.67
C PHE A 21 5.01 -31.15 23.56
N PHE A 22 6.14 -31.82 23.83
CA PHE A 22 6.77 -32.71 22.85
C PHE A 22 5.98 -34.00 22.61
N LEU A 23 5.29 -34.54 23.63
CA LEU A 23 4.34 -35.64 23.46
C LEU A 23 3.13 -35.20 22.62
N PHE A 24 2.62 -33.99 22.83
CA PHE A 24 1.50 -33.46 22.04
C PHE A 24 1.88 -33.18 20.58
N ALA A 25 3.10 -32.70 20.33
CA ALA A 25 3.60 -32.41 18.99
C ALA A 25 3.86 -33.67 18.14
N PHE A 26 4.05 -34.84 18.77
CA PHE A 26 4.29 -36.11 18.07
C PHE A 26 3.05 -37.01 17.95
N VAL A 27 2.02 -36.82 18.77
CA VAL A 27 0.78 -37.62 18.73
C VAL A 27 -0.26 -37.04 17.77
N ILE A 28 -0.19 -35.75 17.43
CA ILE A 28 -1.00 -35.15 16.37
C ILE A 28 -0.25 -35.34 15.04
N PRO A 29 -0.73 -36.16 14.10
CA PRO A 29 -0.12 -36.27 12.79
C PRO A 29 -0.10 -34.89 12.13
N PRO A 30 1.00 -34.46 11.48
CA PRO A 30 0.98 -33.23 10.70
C PRO A 30 0.03 -33.44 9.52
N ALA A 31 -1.21 -32.93 9.64
CA ALA A 31 -2.20 -32.91 8.57
C ALA A 31 -1.78 -32.07 7.34
N PHE A 32 -0.51 -31.65 7.27
CA PHE A 32 0.07 -30.84 6.21
C PHE A 32 1.27 -31.51 5.52
N ALA A 33 1.64 -32.75 5.87
CA ALA A 33 2.76 -33.45 5.22
C ALA A 33 2.43 -34.07 3.85
N ASN A 34 1.17 -34.01 3.40
CA ASN A 34 0.72 -34.55 2.10
C ASN A 34 0.31 -33.46 1.09
N LEU A 35 0.95 -32.29 1.12
CA LEU A 35 1.00 -31.43 -0.07
C LEU A 35 2.22 -31.84 -0.89
N ALA A 36 2.13 -33.01 -1.54
CA ALA A 36 2.99 -33.31 -2.66
C ALA A 36 2.64 -32.32 -3.77
N VAL A 37 3.57 -31.40 -4.06
CA VAL A 37 3.53 -30.60 -5.28
C VAL A 37 3.81 -31.58 -6.42
N ASP A 38 2.80 -31.82 -7.25
CA ASP A 38 2.92 -32.61 -8.45
C ASP A 38 3.75 -31.81 -9.47
N GLU A 39 4.99 -32.26 -9.75
CA GLU A 39 5.91 -31.63 -10.70
C GLU A 39 5.66 -32.07 -12.16
N ASN A 40 4.48 -32.59 -12.49
CA ASN A 40 4.11 -32.99 -13.84
C ASN A 40 2.85 -32.28 -14.34
N GLU A 41 3.00 -31.02 -14.74
CA GLU A 41 2.11 -30.44 -15.76
C GLU A 41 2.96 -29.81 -16.86
N SER A 42 3.36 -30.70 -17.77
CA SER A 42 3.95 -30.40 -19.07
C SER A 42 3.13 -29.37 -19.84
N GLU A 43 3.86 -28.46 -20.50
CA GLU A 43 3.42 -27.44 -21.45
C GLU A 43 2.18 -27.85 -22.27
N ASN A 44 1.03 -27.30 -21.90
CA ASN A 44 -0.02 -26.99 -22.87
C ASN A 44 -0.07 -25.48 -22.99
N ILE A 45 0.43 -24.97 -24.11
CA ILE A 45 0.27 -23.57 -24.51
C ILE A 45 -1.22 -23.35 -24.79
N VAL A 46 -1.94 -22.95 -23.73
CA VAL A 46 -3.26 -22.37 -23.83
C VAL A 46 -3.05 -20.91 -24.20
N ASP A 47 -3.44 -20.64 -25.44
CA ASP A 47 -3.66 -19.32 -26.02
C ASP A 47 -4.12 -18.29 -24.98
N SER A 48 -3.42 -17.16 -24.95
CA SER A 48 -3.55 -16.12 -23.94
C SER A 48 -4.89 -15.39 -24.08
N THR A 49 -5.97 -16.03 -23.63
CA THR A 49 -7.19 -15.32 -23.27
C THR A 49 -6.97 -14.76 -21.87
N ILE A 50 -6.42 -13.54 -21.83
CA ILE A 50 -6.46 -12.68 -20.65
C ILE A 50 -7.92 -12.73 -20.15
N PRO A 51 -8.20 -13.25 -18.94
CA PRO A 51 -9.55 -13.21 -18.41
C PRO A 51 -9.95 -11.75 -18.36
N ASP A 52 -10.93 -11.42 -19.20
CA ASP A 52 -11.50 -10.11 -19.40
C ASP A 52 -12.12 -9.68 -18.07
N THR A 53 -11.26 -9.15 -17.21
CA THR A 53 -11.64 -8.60 -15.92
C THR A 53 -12.53 -7.44 -16.28
N THR A 54 -13.84 -7.62 -16.14
CA THR A 54 -14.90 -6.69 -16.51
C THR A 54 -14.58 -5.32 -15.89
N THR A 55 -13.83 -4.53 -16.64
CA THR A 55 -13.25 -3.28 -16.16
C THR A 55 -14.31 -2.24 -16.47
N SER A 56 -15.02 -1.82 -15.43
CA SER A 56 -15.94 -0.68 -15.51
C SER A 56 -15.27 0.44 -16.33
N PRO A 57 -15.97 1.02 -17.32
CA PRO A 57 -15.35 1.97 -18.25
C PRO A 57 -14.73 3.13 -17.47
N ILE A 58 -13.43 3.36 -17.69
CA ILE A 58 -12.72 4.45 -17.02
C ILE A 58 -13.27 5.76 -17.57
N THR A 59 -13.90 6.55 -16.69
CA THR A 59 -14.40 7.88 -17.05
C THR A 59 -13.25 8.88 -17.12
N HIS A 60 -13.06 9.50 -18.27
CA HIS A 60 -12.12 10.59 -18.48
C HIS A 60 -12.86 11.88 -18.77
N LEU A 61 -12.62 12.92 -17.96
CA LEU A 61 -13.05 14.27 -18.29
C LEU A 61 -12.08 14.89 -19.31
N LYS A 62 -12.62 15.65 -20.26
CA LYS A 62 -11.80 16.46 -21.16
C LYS A 62 -11.08 17.52 -20.35
N THR A 63 -9.80 17.75 -20.63
CA THR A 63 -9.05 18.83 -19.99
C THR A 63 -9.72 20.18 -20.27
N PRO A 64 -10.05 20.98 -19.23
CA PRO A 64 -10.62 22.31 -19.42
C PRO A 64 -9.69 23.24 -20.20
N LYS A 65 -10.25 24.17 -20.99
CA LYS A 65 -9.46 25.15 -21.74
C LYS A 65 -8.63 26.06 -20.83
N ALA A 66 -9.17 26.42 -19.68
CA ALA A 66 -8.47 27.11 -18.60
C ALA A 66 -8.64 26.30 -17.31
N VAL A 67 -7.53 25.86 -16.73
CA VAL A 67 -7.51 25.07 -15.50
C VAL A 67 -7.41 26.02 -14.31
N LYS A 68 -8.43 26.00 -13.45
CA LYS A 68 -8.48 26.76 -12.19
C LYS A 68 -8.53 25.75 -11.06
N SER A 69 -7.37 25.43 -10.50
CA SER A 69 -7.23 24.31 -9.57
C SER A 69 -6.90 24.73 -8.15
N ILE A 70 -7.38 23.94 -7.20
CA ILE A 70 -6.86 23.91 -5.82
C ILE A 70 -6.00 22.68 -5.59
N TYR A 71 -5.11 22.78 -4.61
CA TYR A 71 -4.15 21.73 -4.28
C TYR A 71 -4.54 20.98 -3.01
N MET A 72 -4.43 19.65 -3.07
CA MET A 72 -4.77 18.73 -2.00
C MET A 72 -3.58 17.80 -1.71
N THR A 73 -3.00 17.92 -0.52
CA THR A 73 -1.99 16.97 -0.03
C THR A 73 -2.62 15.60 0.23
N GLN A 74 -1.79 14.56 0.35
CA GLN A 74 -2.25 13.21 0.72
C GLN A 74 -3.05 13.21 2.04
N CYS A 75 -2.66 14.04 3.01
CA CYS A 75 -3.33 14.15 4.29
C CYS A 75 -4.73 14.76 4.18
N ILE A 76 -4.90 15.78 3.32
CA ILE A 76 -6.21 16.37 3.08
C ILE A 76 -7.08 15.38 2.31
N ALA A 77 -6.54 14.70 1.30
CA ALA A 77 -7.25 13.68 0.53
C ALA A 77 -7.72 12.50 1.39
N GLY A 78 -6.94 12.12 2.41
CA GLY A 78 -7.31 11.09 3.39
C GLY A 78 -8.30 11.56 4.46
N ASN A 79 -8.44 12.87 4.69
CA ASN A 79 -9.38 13.43 5.66
C ASN A 79 -10.70 13.81 4.99
N LYS A 80 -11.72 12.95 5.12
CA LYS A 80 -13.04 13.14 4.47
C LYS A 80 -13.66 14.51 4.74
N ARG A 81 -13.53 15.07 5.95
CA ARG A 81 -14.09 16.38 6.31
C ARG A 81 -13.40 17.53 5.58
N LEU A 82 -12.06 17.54 5.58
CA LEU A 82 -11.30 18.59 4.89
C LEU A 82 -11.45 18.47 3.37
N ARG A 83 -11.40 17.24 2.85
CA ARG A 83 -11.66 16.95 1.44
C ARG A 83 -13.02 17.48 0.97
N ALA A 84 -14.08 17.22 1.74
CA ALA A 84 -15.42 17.71 1.42
C ALA A 84 -15.51 19.24 1.37
N ARG A 85 -14.81 19.95 2.27
CA ARG A 85 -14.76 21.42 2.25
C ARG A 85 -14.11 21.96 0.98
N LEU A 86 -13.02 21.35 0.52
CA LEU A 86 -12.35 21.75 -0.71
C LEU A 86 -13.18 21.45 -1.95
N VAL A 87 -13.90 20.31 -1.98
CA VAL A 87 -14.83 20.04 -3.08
C VAL A 87 -15.98 21.03 -3.08
N LYS A 88 -16.54 21.36 -1.90
CA LYS A 88 -17.60 22.37 -1.81
C LYS A 88 -17.12 23.72 -2.34
N LEU A 89 -15.90 24.14 -1.98
CA LEU A 89 -15.31 25.36 -2.54
C LEU A 89 -15.23 25.31 -4.07
N ALA A 90 -14.85 24.16 -4.65
CA ALA A 90 -14.87 23.99 -6.10
C ALA A 90 -16.27 24.11 -6.70
N GLN A 91 -17.28 23.51 -6.06
CA GLN A 91 -18.68 23.59 -6.51
C GLN A 91 -19.28 25.00 -6.39
N ASP A 92 -18.84 25.79 -5.43
CA ASP A 92 -19.37 27.13 -5.15
C ASP A 92 -18.66 28.25 -5.95
N THR A 93 -17.59 27.94 -6.69
CA THR A 93 -16.72 28.94 -7.33
C THR A 93 -16.36 28.56 -8.77
N GLU A 94 -15.52 29.35 -9.43
CA GLU A 94 -14.98 29.05 -10.76
C GLU A 94 -13.90 27.95 -10.79
N ILE A 95 -13.52 27.38 -9.64
CA ILE A 95 -12.54 26.30 -9.55
C ILE A 95 -13.12 25.05 -10.24
N ASN A 96 -12.43 24.55 -11.24
CA ASN A 96 -12.87 23.42 -12.06
C ASN A 96 -11.94 22.21 -11.98
N ALA A 97 -10.91 22.27 -11.12
CA ALA A 97 -9.94 21.20 -11.01
C ALA A 97 -9.40 21.03 -9.58
N ILE A 98 -8.97 19.82 -9.24
CA ILE A 98 -8.28 19.52 -7.98
C ILE A 98 -7.01 18.73 -8.28
N VAL A 99 -5.88 19.26 -7.84
CA VAL A 99 -4.59 18.55 -7.84
C VAL A 99 -4.49 17.73 -6.55
N ILE A 100 -4.29 16.43 -6.67
CA ILE A 100 -4.21 15.49 -5.56
C ILE A 100 -2.80 14.88 -5.54
N ASN A 101 -2.07 15.00 -4.44
CA ASN A 101 -0.83 14.24 -4.28
C ASN A 101 -1.17 12.74 -4.23
N ILE A 102 -0.70 12.00 -5.24
CA ILE A 102 -0.68 10.53 -5.21
C ILE A 102 0.64 10.05 -4.64
N LYS A 103 1.76 10.69 -4.98
CA LYS A 103 3.08 10.51 -4.36
C LYS A 103 3.69 11.86 -4.03
N ASP A 104 4.09 12.05 -2.79
CA ASP A 104 4.78 13.27 -2.36
C ASP A 104 6.31 13.10 -2.39
N GLU A 105 7.00 14.19 -2.13
CA GLU A 105 8.46 14.30 -2.08
C GLU A 105 9.14 13.48 -0.97
N THR A 106 8.37 12.86 -0.07
CA THR A 106 8.91 11.89 0.89
C THR A 106 9.05 10.49 0.28
N GLY A 107 8.51 10.28 -0.93
CA GLY A 107 8.46 8.97 -1.59
C GLY A 107 7.26 8.12 -1.19
N LYS A 108 6.39 8.62 -0.31
CA LYS A 108 5.20 7.89 0.17
C LYS A 108 4.04 8.04 -0.79
N VAL A 109 3.24 6.98 -0.92
CA VAL A 109 2.08 6.93 -1.82
C VAL A 109 0.76 6.94 -1.05
N ALA A 110 -0.25 7.61 -1.62
CA ALA A 110 -1.54 7.86 -0.98
C ALA A 110 -2.54 6.72 -1.23
N ILE A 111 -2.33 5.95 -2.30
CA ILE A 111 -3.23 4.92 -2.78
C ILE A 111 -2.62 3.54 -2.59
N LYS A 112 -3.48 2.55 -2.34
CA LYS A 112 -3.07 1.15 -2.37
C LYS A 112 -2.67 0.80 -3.80
N THR A 113 -1.59 0.05 -3.94
CA THR A 113 -1.06 -0.39 -5.23
C THR A 113 -0.53 -1.82 -5.08
N ASP A 114 -0.67 -2.59 -6.15
CA ASP A 114 -0.15 -3.95 -6.23
C ASP A 114 1.32 -3.95 -6.69
N ASN A 115 1.89 -2.78 -6.97
CA ASN A 115 3.30 -2.65 -7.33
C ASN A 115 4.19 -2.88 -6.08
N PRO A 116 5.05 -3.92 -6.08
CA PRO A 116 5.87 -4.26 -4.92
C PRO A 116 6.85 -3.15 -4.51
N LEU A 117 7.33 -2.31 -5.44
CA LEU A 117 8.22 -1.18 -5.16
C LEU A 117 7.58 -0.18 -4.18
N PHE A 118 6.26 0.00 -4.30
CA PHE A 118 5.50 0.99 -3.55
C PHE A 118 4.66 0.41 -2.41
N ALA A 119 4.59 -0.92 -2.27
CA ALA A 119 3.83 -1.57 -1.20
C ALA A 119 4.24 -1.07 0.20
N LYS A 120 5.55 -1.01 0.48
CA LYS A 120 6.08 -0.46 1.74
C LYS A 120 5.89 1.05 1.86
N ALA A 121 6.00 1.78 0.74
CA ALA A 121 5.79 3.22 0.70
C ALA A 121 4.35 3.57 1.09
N TYR A 122 3.38 2.79 0.60
CA TYR A 122 2.00 2.86 1.06
C TYR A 122 1.93 2.45 2.53
N ALA A 123 2.34 1.24 2.91
CA ALA A 123 2.18 0.69 4.26
C ALA A 123 2.81 1.51 5.40
N THR A 124 3.75 2.40 5.09
CA THR A 124 4.42 3.28 6.07
C THR A 124 4.06 4.78 5.92
N ALA A 125 3.25 5.16 4.92
CA ALA A 125 2.77 6.53 4.77
C ALA A 125 1.93 7.01 5.98
N ARG A 126 2.19 8.22 6.49
CA ARG A 126 1.37 8.80 7.56
C ARG A 126 -0.06 9.12 7.10
N CYS A 127 -0.20 9.46 5.81
CA CYS A 127 -1.44 9.95 5.22
C CYS A 127 -1.77 9.16 3.96
N ARG A 128 -3.02 8.68 3.84
CA ARG A 128 -3.50 7.86 2.72
C ARG A 128 -4.97 8.10 2.48
N ALA A 129 -5.43 7.83 1.27
CA ALA A 129 -6.83 7.82 0.91
C ALA A 129 -7.16 6.46 0.27
N SER A 130 -7.74 5.56 1.07
CA SER A 130 -8.12 4.22 0.63
C SER A 130 -9.29 4.21 -0.36
N ASP A 131 -10.10 5.26 -0.34
CA ASP A 131 -11.29 5.45 -1.17
C ASP A 131 -11.03 6.32 -2.41
N MET A 132 -9.78 6.42 -2.88
CA MET A 132 -9.41 7.32 -3.98
C MET A 132 -10.19 7.05 -5.27
N LYS A 133 -10.48 5.77 -5.58
CA LYS A 133 -11.25 5.40 -6.78
C LYS A 133 -12.66 6.02 -6.74
N ASP A 134 -13.35 5.88 -5.61
CA ASP A 134 -14.68 6.45 -5.41
C ASP A 134 -14.64 7.97 -5.37
N PHE A 135 -13.58 8.53 -4.79
CA PHE A 135 -13.38 9.97 -4.72
C PHE A 135 -13.19 10.59 -6.11
N VAL A 136 -12.34 10.01 -6.96
CA VAL A 136 -12.15 10.48 -8.35
C VAL A 136 -13.46 10.33 -9.15
N ALA A 137 -14.18 9.22 -9.00
CA ALA A 137 -15.49 9.05 -9.63
C ALA A 137 -16.49 10.12 -9.18
N PHE A 138 -16.47 10.49 -7.89
CA PHE A 138 -17.27 11.59 -7.37
C PHE A 138 -16.87 12.95 -7.97
N LEU A 139 -15.58 13.24 -8.10
CA LEU A 139 -15.12 14.46 -8.77
C LEU A 139 -15.60 14.53 -10.22
N HIS A 140 -15.47 13.43 -10.97
CA HIS A 140 -15.90 13.37 -12.37
C HIS A 140 -17.42 13.58 -12.53
N ARG A 141 -18.24 13.02 -11.63
CA ARG A 141 -19.70 13.27 -11.63
C ARG A 141 -20.09 14.72 -11.36
N ASN A 142 -19.19 15.50 -10.75
CA ASN A 142 -19.40 16.92 -10.46
C ASN A 142 -18.66 17.82 -11.45
N ASP A 143 -18.20 17.29 -12.58
CA ASP A 143 -17.44 18.03 -13.60
C ASP A 143 -16.14 18.69 -13.05
N ILE A 144 -15.56 18.09 -12.01
CA ILE A 144 -14.31 18.55 -11.41
C ILE A 144 -13.16 17.71 -11.99
N TYR A 145 -12.26 18.38 -12.71
CA TYR A 145 -11.09 17.75 -13.33
C TYR A 145 -10.05 17.32 -12.28
N ALA A 146 -9.77 16.03 -12.17
CA ALA A 146 -8.81 15.49 -11.22
C ALA A 146 -7.40 15.42 -11.82
N ILE A 147 -6.40 15.96 -11.12
CA ILE A 147 -5.00 15.97 -11.53
C ILE A 147 -4.17 15.21 -10.49
N ALA A 148 -3.52 14.12 -10.89
CA ALA A 148 -2.63 13.37 -10.01
C ALA A 148 -1.23 14.01 -9.98
N ARG A 149 -0.79 14.51 -8.82
CA ARG A 149 0.60 14.93 -8.60
C ARG A 149 1.44 13.74 -8.12
N ILE A 150 2.55 13.51 -8.81
CA ILE A 150 3.53 12.48 -8.49
C ILE A 150 4.90 13.15 -8.47
N ALA A 151 5.54 13.24 -7.31
CA ALA A 151 6.94 13.64 -7.23
C ALA A 151 7.80 12.57 -7.93
N VAL A 152 8.72 12.95 -8.82
CA VAL A 152 9.50 11.97 -9.60
C VAL A 152 10.87 11.74 -8.96
N PHE A 153 11.77 12.72 -9.05
CA PHE A 153 13.17 12.55 -8.63
C PHE A 153 13.42 12.78 -7.13
N GLN A 154 12.57 13.56 -6.46
CA GLN A 154 12.63 13.71 -5.02
C GLN A 154 11.91 12.54 -4.35
N ASP A 155 12.64 11.43 -4.20
CA ASP A 155 12.14 10.20 -3.60
C ASP A 155 13.18 9.54 -2.66
N PRO A 156 13.31 10.03 -1.42
CA PRO A 156 14.23 9.45 -0.46
C PRO A 156 13.80 8.05 0.03
N ASP A 157 12.54 7.63 -0.14
CA ASP A 157 12.11 6.27 0.22
C ASP A 157 12.65 5.25 -0.78
N LEU A 158 12.65 5.59 -2.06
CA LEU A 158 13.15 4.75 -3.14
C LEU A 158 14.69 4.73 -3.15
N VAL A 159 15.35 5.88 -2.98
CA VAL A 159 16.81 5.96 -2.91
C VAL A 159 17.39 5.13 -1.76
N LYS A 160 16.70 5.03 -0.62
CA LYS A 160 17.14 4.15 0.49
C LYS A 160 17.11 2.66 0.13
N LYS A 161 16.24 2.25 -0.80
CA LYS A 161 16.12 0.86 -1.25
C LYS A 161 17.00 0.58 -2.47
N HIS A 162 17.15 1.58 -3.33
CA HIS A 162 17.90 1.55 -4.58
C HIS A 162 18.90 2.72 -4.62
N PRO A 163 19.99 2.67 -3.83
CA PRO A 163 21.00 3.73 -3.83
C PRO A 163 21.66 3.93 -5.21
N GLU A 164 21.67 2.90 -6.05
CA GLU A 164 22.15 2.94 -7.42
C GLU A 164 21.32 3.84 -8.35
N TRP A 165 20.07 4.17 -7.98
CA TRP A 165 19.21 5.10 -8.72
C TRP A 165 19.36 6.56 -8.28
N ALA A 166 20.13 6.82 -7.24
CA ALA A 166 20.35 8.19 -6.77
C ALA A 166 21.20 9.00 -7.75
N VAL A 167 20.94 10.29 -7.83
CA VAL A 167 21.89 11.24 -8.45
C VAL A 167 23.12 11.30 -7.55
N LYS A 168 24.29 11.05 -8.14
CA LYS A 168 25.59 11.03 -7.44
C LYS A 168 26.36 12.32 -7.68
N ARG A 169 27.07 12.80 -6.66
CA ARG A 169 28.02 13.91 -6.81
C ARG A 169 29.23 13.47 -7.64
N ALA A 170 29.74 14.37 -8.49
CA ALA A 170 30.94 14.10 -9.28
C ALA A 170 32.22 13.98 -8.43
N SER A 171 32.26 14.66 -7.28
CA SER A 171 33.43 14.70 -6.38
C SER A 171 33.74 13.35 -5.72
N ASP A 172 32.72 12.67 -5.25
CA ASP A 172 32.85 11.53 -4.33
C ASP A 172 31.87 10.39 -4.64
N GLY A 173 31.04 10.52 -5.68
CA GLY A 173 30.12 9.47 -6.11
C GLY A 173 29.00 9.15 -5.10
N ALA A 174 28.87 9.96 -4.05
CA ALA A 174 27.91 9.83 -2.98
C ALA A 174 26.74 10.82 -3.12
#